data_AF-A0A453E8Y3-F1
#
_entry.id   AF-A0A453E8Y3-F1
#
_cell.length_a   1.000
_cell.length_b   1.000
_cell.length_c   1.000
_cell.angle_alpha   90.00
_cell.angle_beta   90.00
_cell.angle_gamma   90.00
#
_symmetry.space_group_name_H-M   'P 1'
#
loop_
_entity.id
_entity.type
_entity.pdbx_description
1 polymer ?
#
loop_
_entity_poly.entity_id
_entity_poly.type
_entity_poly.pdbx_seq_one_letter_code
_entity_poly.pdbx_strand_id
1 'polypeptide(L)'
;HSHSLSPPPPSPMAAPSAAMRKKLQRKFRLRGFTLKVDALEEAAAFLARFPDAEDEALDLLLDELDKEPLKSSILDRDAVRRVVSLLVEAEEAVDAASPSATSVQSALRVVDSFVVPRFHYDPIKKVFYEHTGRLALHGEAGDKAALYRDRYQVLLQRLARDKYFSKPAFESVMTENESCEITSIQSLVGCTGRRWIMGVISQLEERQFYLEDLTGAVPIDLANAKITSGFFVENTVIVAEGELLSSGIFQVCCPP
;
A
#
# COMPACT_ATOMS: atom_id res chain seq x y z
N HIS A 1 30.26 -10.62 -33.54
CA HIS A 1 29.16 -11.08 -34.40
C HIS A 1 27.87 -11.10 -33.61
N SER A 2 27.18 -9.97 -33.64
CA SER A 2 25.87 -9.73 -33.04
C SER A 2 24.78 -10.26 -33.98
N HIS A 3 24.09 -11.32 -33.60
CA HIS A 3 22.85 -11.74 -34.27
C HIS A 3 21.66 -11.25 -33.45
N SER A 4 21.09 -10.13 -33.89
CA SER A 4 19.78 -9.64 -33.47
C SER A 4 18.71 -10.54 -34.06
N LEU A 5 18.08 -11.38 -33.24
CA LEU A 5 16.84 -12.06 -33.59
C LEU A 5 15.68 -11.07 -33.51
N SER A 6 15.15 -10.68 -34.66
CA SER A 6 13.88 -9.97 -34.77
C SER A 6 12.73 -10.86 -34.30
N PRO A 7 11.70 -10.31 -33.61
CA PRO A 7 10.53 -11.08 -33.21
C PRO A 7 9.74 -11.56 -34.43
N PRO A 8 9.05 -12.71 -34.35
CA PRO A 8 8.25 -13.24 -35.45
C PRO A 8 7.06 -12.31 -35.76
N PRO A 9 6.58 -12.27 -37.01
CA PRO A 9 5.42 -11.47 -37.38
C PRO A 9 4.16 -11.96 -36.66
N PRO A 10 3.19 -11.07 -36.37
CA PRO A 10 1.93 -11.47 -35.75
C PRO A 10 1.18 -12.43 -36.66
N SER A 11 0.75 -13.56 -36.11
CA SER A 11 -0.09 -14.55 -36.77
C SER A 11 -1.35 -13.88 -37.35
N PRO A 12 -1.81 -14.27 -38.55
CA PRO A 12 -3.05 -13.72 -39.11
C PRO A 12 -4.22 -14.08 -38.18
N MET A 13 -4.93 -13.06 -37.69
CA MET A 13 -6.11 -13.25 -36.85
C MET A 13 -7.12 -14.13 -37.59
N ALA A 14 -7.54 -15.24 -36.98
CA ALA A 14 -8.50 -16.16 -37.57
C ALA A 14 -9.79 -15.40 -37.92
N ALA A 15 -10.23 -15.48 -39.17
CA ALA A 15 -11.43 -14.79 -39.62
C ALA A 15 -12.66 -15.31 -38.86
N PRO A 16 -13.60 -14.43 -38.45
CA PRO A 16 -14.74 -14.86 -37.63
C PRO A 16 -15.65 -15.82 -38.40
N SER A 17 -16.14 -16.85 -37.70
CA SER A 17 -17.03 -17.86 -38.26
C SER A 17 -18.33 -17.24 -38.80
N ALA A 18 -18.95 -17.84 -39.82
CA ALA A 18 -20.18 -17.32 -40.42
C ALA A 18 -21.34 -17.19 -39.40
N ALA A 19 -21.37 -18.05 -38.37
CA ALA A 19 -22.33 -17.97 -37.28
C ALA A 19 -22.07 -16.75 -36.38
N MET A 20 -20.80 -16.48 -36.04
CA MET A 20 -20.39 -15.32 -35.24
C MET A 20 -20.73 -14.00 -35.95
N ARG A 21 -20.44 -13.91 -37.26
CA ARG A 21 -20.77 -12.73 -38.07
C ARG A 21 -22.26 -12.39 -38.03
N LYS A 22 -23.13 -13.41 -38.14
CA LYS A 22 -24.59 -13.25 -38.05
C LYS A 22 -25.05 -12.84 -36.64
N LYS A 23 -24.42 -13.40 -35.59
CA LYS A 23 -24.70 -13.06 -34.18
C LYS A 23 -24.40 -11.58 -33.91
N LEU A 24 -23.22 -11.11 -34.29
CA LEU A 24 -22.77 -9.72 -34.18
C LEU A 24 -23.70 -8.76 -34.93
N GLN A 25 -23.95 -9.02 -36.22
CA GLN A 25 -24.85 -8.16 -37.01
C GLN A 25 -26.26 -8.06 -36.40
N ARG A 26 -26.79 -9.16 -35.85
CA ARG A 26 -28.11 -9.17 -35.21
C ARG A 26 -28.13 -8.34 -33.92
N LYS A 27 -27.15 -8.54 -33.02
CA LYS A 27 -27.09 -7.82 -31.73
C LYS A 27 -26.84 -6.33 -31.92
N PHE A 28 -25.93 -5.94 -32.80
CA PHE A 28 -25.69 -4.53 -33.11
C PHE A 28 -26.92 -3.86 -33.75
N ARG A 29 -27.61 -4.54 -34.66
CA ARG A 29 -28.85 -4.03 -35.27
C ARG A 29 -29.99 -3.87 -34.25
N LEU A 30 -30.05 -4.72 -33.22
CA LEU A 30 -31.03 -4.59 -32.13
C LEU A 30 -30.81 -3.31 -31.30
N ARG A 31 -29.56 -2.85 -31.17
CA ARG A 31 -29.19 -1.56 -30.56
C ARG A 31 -29.21 -0.39 -31.57
N GLY A 32 -29.67 -0.63 -32.79
CA GLY A 32 -29.77 0.37 -33.85
C GLY A 32 -28.51 0.55 -34.70
N PHE A 33 -27.39 -0.07 -34.36
CA PHE A 33 -26.12 0.09 -35.09
C PHE A 33 -26.01 -0.75 -36.36
N THR A 34 -25.33 -0.20 -37.36
CA THR A 34 -24.92 -0.93 -38.57
C THR A 34 -23.40 -1.04 -38.62
N LEU A 35 -22.88 -2.27 -38.57
CA LEU A 35 -21.44 -2.54 -38.64
C LEU A 35 -20.95 -2.64 -40.09
N LYS A 36 -19.86 -1.94 -40.40
CA LYS A 36 -19.05 -2.23 -41.60
C LYS A 36 -18.25 -3.54 -41.40
N VAL A 37 -17.74 -4.10 -42.50
CA VAL A 37 -17.03 -5.40 -42.49
C VAL A 37 -15.78 -5.37 -41.61
N ASP A 38 -15.02 -4.29 -41.68
CA ASP A 38 -13.83 -4.01 -40.88
C ASP A 38 -14.15 -3.81 -39.38
N ALA A 39 -15.26 -3.13 -39.07
CA ALA A 39 -15.76 -2.98 -37.70
C ALA A 39 -16.20 -4.32 -37.09
N LEU A 40 -16.82 -5.18 -37.91
CA LEU A 40 -17.24 -6.51 -37.50
C LEU A 40 -16.05 -7.40 -37.18
N GLU A 41 -14.99 -7.34 -37.98
CA GLU A 41 -13.77 -8.11 -37.74
C GLU A 41 -13.07 -7.66 -36.45
N GLU A 42 -13.02 -6.35 -36.17
CA GLU A 42 -12.46 -5.82 -34.93
C GLU A 42 -13.29 -6.24 -33.70
N ALA A 43 -14.63 -6.16 -33.78
CA ALA A 43 -15.50 -6.62 -32.69
C ALA A 43 -15.35 -8.13 -32.44
N ALA A 44 -15.25 -8.93 -33.50
CA ALA A 44 -15.06 -10.37 -33.35
C ALA A 44 -13.67 -10.72 -32.78
N ALA A 45 -12.64 -9.97 -33.15
CA ALA A 45 -11.30 -10.10 -32.59
C ALA A 45 -11.28 -9.80 -31.08
N PHE A 46 -12.06 -8.83 -30.62
CA PHE A 46 -12.24 -8.56 -29.19
C PHE A 46 -12.96 -9.72 -28.47
N LEU A 47 -14.08 -10.21 -29.01
CA LEU A 47 -14.83 -11.32 -28.39
C LEU A 47 -14.03 -12.62 -28.32
N ALA A 48 -13.12 -12.86 -29.27
CA ALA A 48 -12.24 -14.02 -29.26
C ALA A 48 -11.30 -14.07 -28.05
N ARG A 49 -11.11 -12.96 -27.31
CA ARG A 49 -10.37 -12.92 -26.05
C ARG A 49 -11.16 -13.54 -24.88
N PHE A 50 -12.47 -13.71 -25.02
CA PHE A 50 -13.38 -14.17 -23.97
C PHE A 50 -14.23 -15.37 -24.43
N PRO A 51 -13.63 -16.55 -24.70
CA PRO A 51 -14.33 -17.70 -25.27
C PRO A 51 -15.48 -18.23 -24.40
N ASP A 52 -15.39 -18.08 -23.07
CA ASP A 52 -16.40 -18.55 -22.13
C ASP A 52 -17.45 -17.48 -21.78
N ALA A 53 -17.27 -16.23 -22.22
CA ALA A 53 -18.10 -15.07 -21.86
C ALA A 53 -18.45 -14.17 -23.06
N GLU A 54 -18.51 -14.74 -24.28
CA GLU A 54 -18.72 -13.98 -25.53
C GLU A 54 -19.98 -13.08 -25.51
N ASP A 55 -21.08 -13.55 -24.92
CA ASP A 55 -22.33 -12.79 -24.87
C ASP A 55 -22.25 -11.60 -23.90
N GLU A 56 -21.58 -11.77 -22.76
CA GLU A 56 -21.37 -10.71 -21.77
C GLU A 56 -20.41 -9.65 -22.29
N ALA A 57 -19.30 -10.08 -22.90
CA ALA A 57 -18.34 -9.18 -23.54
C ALA A 57 -18.98 -8.38 -24.69
N LEU A 58 -19.90 -9.00 -25.44
CA LEU A 58 -20.66 -8.33 -26.49
C LEU A 58 -21.64 -7.30 -25.94
N ASP A 59 -22.35 -7.61 -24.86
CA ASP A 59 -23.28 -6.67 -24.23
C ASP A 59 -22.51 -5.48 -23.62
N LEU A 60 -21.35 -5.72 -22.99
CA LEU A 60 -20.46 -4.67 -22.48
C LEU A 60 -19.94 -3.75 -23.60
N LEU A 61 -19.50 -4.32 -24.71
CA LEU A 61 -19.04 -3.55 -25.88
C LEU A 61 -20.15 -2.64 -26.43
N LEU A 62 -21.39 -3.14 -26.47
CA LEU A 62 -22.55 -2.36 -26.91
C LEU A 62 -22.89 -1.22 -25.93
N ASP A 63 -22.82 -1.48 -24.63
CA ASP A 63 -23.11 -0.47 -23.60
C ASP A 63 -22.08 0.66 -23.59
N GLU A 64 -20.81 0.38 -23.85
CA GLU A 64 -19.78 1.42 -23.98
C GLU A 64 -19.89 2.18 -25.32
N LEU A 65 -20.30 1.52 -26.40
CA LEU A 65 -20.59 2.21 -27.67
C LEU A 65 -21.77 3.19 -27.55
N ASP A 66 -22.77 2.88 -26.71
CA ASP A 66 -23.90 3.78 -26.45
C ASP A 66 -23.48 5.05 -25.67
N LYS A 67 -22.37 5.01 -24.94
CA LYS A 67 -21.83 6.15 -24.18
C LYS A 67 -20.95 7.08 -25.02
N GLU A 68 -20.44 6.60 -26.15
CA GLU A 68 -19.59 7.38 -27.05
C GLU A 68 -20.42 8.39 -27.87
N PRO A 69 -19.92 9.63 -28.07
CA PRO A 69 -20.56 10.60 -28.95
C PRO A 69 -20.34 10.20 -30.42
N LEU A 70 -21.15 9.27 -30.90
CA LEU A 70 -21.08 8.78 -32.28
C LEU A 70 -21.67 9.78 -33.26
N LYS A 71 -20.94 10.05 -34.35
CA LYS A 71 -21.38 10.94 -35.44
C LYS A 71 -22.50 10.34 -36.29
N SER A 72 -22.62 9.01 -36.32
CA SER A 72 -23.64 8.28 -37.06
C SER A 72 -23.85 6.89 -36.46
N SER A 73 -24.99 6.28 -36.77
CA SER A 73 -25.32 4.90 -36.36
C SER A 73 -24.60 3.82 -37.21
N ILE A 74 -23.77 4.24 -38.17
CA ILE A 74 -22.90 3.35 -38.95
C ILE A 74 -21.53 3.34 -38.28
N LEU A 75 -21.11 2.16 -37.81
CA LEU A 75 -19.85 1.96 -37.10
C LEU A 75 -18.75 1.52 -38.08
N ASP A 76 -17.63 2.23 -38.05
CA ASP A 76 -16.39 1.87 -38.71
C ASP A 76 -15.40 1.23 -37.73
N ARG A 77 -14.28 0.73 -38.26
CA ARG A 77 -13.24 0.08 -37.45
C ARG A 77 -12.73 0.95 -36.32
N ASP A 78 -12.54 2.25 -36.57
CA ASP A 78 -11.96 3.16 -35.58
C ASP A 78 -12.93 3.43 -34.43
N ALA A 79 -14.24 3.50 -34.68
CA ALA A 79 -15.24 3.62 -33.62
C ALA A 79 -15.23 2.42 -32.66
N VAL A 80 -15.22 1.21 -33.20
CA VAL A 80 -15.15 -0.02 -32.38
C VAL A 80 -13.81 -0.12 -31.67
N ARG A 81 -12.71 0.17 -32.37
CA ARG A 81 -11.36 0.12 -31.79
C ARG A 81 -11.19 1.03 -30.58
N ARG A 82 -11.70 2.27 -30.62
CA ARG A 82 -11.58 3.18 -29.48
C ARG A 82 -12.21 2.58 -28.21
N VAL A 83 -13.41 2.03 -28.35
CA VAL A 83 -14.10 1.38 -27.23
C VAL A 83 -13.37 0.13 -26.78
N VAL A 84 -12.91 -0.69 -27.73
CA VAL A 84 -12.11 -1.89 -27.42
C VAL A 84 -10.81 -1.52 -26.69
N SER A 85 -10.09 -0.48 -27.12
CA SER A 85 -8.88 -0.01 -26.44
C SER A 85 -9.17 0.43 -25.02
N LEU A 86 -10.25 1.18 -24.78
CA LEU A 86 -10.66 1.58 -23.43
C LEU A 86 -11.01 0.38 -22.54
N LEU A 87 -11.71 -0.61 -23.09
CA LEU A 87 -12.05 -1.84 -22.36
C LEU A 87 -10.82 -2.67 -22.01
N VAL A 88 -9.85 -2.75 -22.93
CA VAL A 88 -8.59 -3.47 -22.72
C VAL A 88 -7.67 -2.74 -21.76
N GLU A 89 -7.57 -1.42 -21.83
CA GLU A 89 -6.82 -0.61 -20.86
C GLU A 89 -7.42 -0.72 -19.45
N ALA A 90 -8.75 -0.77 -19.35
CA ALA A 90 -9.44 -1.03 -18.09
C ALA A 90 -9.15 -2.45 -17.58
N GLU A 91 -9.11 -3.46 -18.45
CA GLU A 91 -8.76 -4.84 -18.09
C GLU A 91 -7.30 -4.95 -17.62
N GLU A 92 -6.35 -4.35 -18.35
CA GLU A 92 -4.93 -4.36 -18.01
C GLU A 92 -4.64 -3.61 -16.69
N ALA A 93 -5.37 -2.52 -16.42
CA ALA A 93 -5.30 -1.82 -15.13
C ALA A 93 -5.86 -2.66 -13.97
N VAL A 94 -6.76 -3.59 -14.26
CA VAL A 94 -7.35 -4.53 -13.29
C VAL A 94 -6.44 -5.76 -13.11
N ASP A 95 -5.71 -6.20 -14.14
CA ASP A 95 -4.82 -7.37 -14.10
C ASP A 95 -3.42 -7.08 -13.51
N ALA A 96 -2.93 -5.83 -13.57
CA ALA A 96 -1.78 -5.41 -12.75
C ALA A 96 -2.07 -5.47 -11.24
N ALA A 97 -3.34 -5.69 -10.88
CA ALA A 97 -3.84 -5.96 -9.53
C ALA A 97 -4.66 -7.26 -9.49
N SER A 98 -4.19 -8.37 -10.06
CA SER A 98 -4.96 -9.63 -10.13
C SER A 98 -5.01 -10.39 -8.77
N PRO A 99 -5.99 -11.30 -8.49
CA PRO A 99 -7.09 -11.77 -9.34
C PRO A 99 -8.46 -11.81 -8.62
N SER A 100 -9.44 -11.05 -9.11
CA SER A 100 -10.88 -11.40 -9.18
C SER A 100 -11.67 -10.12 -9.34
N ALA A 101 -12.00 -9.73 -10.57
CA ALA A 101 -12.88 -8.61 -10.82
C ALA A 101 -13.80 -8.91 -11.99
N THR A 102 -14.58 -9.97 -11.86
CA THR A 102 -15.89 -10.00 -12.50
C THR A 102 -16.77 -8.99 -11.77
N SER A 103 -17.19 -7.97 -12.50
CA SER A 103 -18.39 -7.15 -12.28
C SER A 103 -18.41 -6.17 -11.09
N VAL A 104 -18.75 -4.92 -11.45
CA VAL A 104 -19.14 -3.79 -10.61
C VAL A 104 -17.98 -3.16 -9.82
N GLN A 105 -17.65 -1.90 -10.14
CA GLN A 105 -17.02 -0.99 -9.19
C GLN A 105 -17.87 -0.99 -7.92
N SER A 106 -17.54 -1.87 -6.99
CA SER A 106 -18.27 -1.99 -5.74
C SER A 106 -17.94 -0.74 -4.93
N ALA A 107 -18.91 0.15 -4.79
CA ALA A 107 -18.81 1.35 -3.95
C ALA A 107 -18.44 1.02 -2.49
N LEU A 108 -18.60 -0.25 -2.10
CA LEU A 108 -18.18 -0.83 -0.84
C LEU A 108 -17.32 -2.08 -1.11
N ARG A 109 -16.10 -2.10 -0.57
CA ARG A 109 -15.22 -3.29 -0.57
C ARG A 109 -14.99 -3.73 0.87
N VAL A 110 -15.30 -4.99 1.16
CA VAL A 110 -14.91 -5.66 2.41
C VAL A 110 -13.59 -6.38 2.14
N VAL A 111 -12.56 -6.09 2.93
CA VAL A 111 -11.25 -6.73 2.82
C VAL A 111 -11.10 -7.72 3.95
N ASP A 112 -10.89 -9.00 3.63
CA ASP A 112 -10.58 -10.03 4.61
C ASP A 112 -9.19 -9.77 5.21
N SER A 113 -9.08 -9.80 6.54
CA SER A 113 -7.81 -9.67 7.26
C SER A 113 -6.73 -10.67 6.82
N PHE A 114 -7.11 -11.86 6.33
CA PHE A 114 -6.15 -12.88 5.89
C PHE A 114 -5.63 -12.67 4.46
N VAL A 115 -6.27 -11.79 3.68
CA VAL A 115 -5.82 -11.43 2.32
C VAL A 115 -5.08 -10.09 2.29
N VAL A 116 -5.00 -9.38 3.41
CA VAL A 116 -4.26 -8.12 3.49
C VAL A 116 -2.77 -8.40 3.29
N PRO A 117 -2.12 -7.79 2.28
CA PRO A 117 -0.69 -7.95 2.07
C PRO A 117 0.09 -7.44 3.28
N ARG A 118 1.02 -8.26 3.79
CA ARG A 118 1.89 -7.90 4.90
C ARG A 118 3.13 -7.19 4.36
N PHE A 119 3.46 -6.04 4.93
CA PHE A 119 4.68 -5.30 4.62
C PHE A 119 5.62 -5.25 5.82
N HIS A 120 6.92 -5.35 5.55
CA HIS A 120 7.97 -5.07 6.53
C HIS A 120 8.67 -3.76 6.19
N TYR A 121 9.08 -3.05 7.24
CA TYR A 121 9.88 -1.84 7.10
C TYR A 121 11.37 -2.19 7.21
N ASP A 122 12.16 -1.75 6.23
CA ASP A 122 13.63 -1.81 6.31
C ASP A 122 14.14 -0.48 6.90
N PRO A 123 14.69 -0.44 8.13
CA PRO A 123 15.19 0.79 8.74
C PRO A 123 16.45 1.34 8.06
N ILE A 124 17.21 0.50 7.34
CA ILE A 124 18.43 0.90 6.64
C ILE A 124 18.06 1.54 5.31
N LYS A 125 17.27 0.84 4.48
CA LYS A 125 16.83 1.34 3.17
C LYS A 125 15.70 2.36 3.26
N LYS A 126 15.04 2.44 4.41
CA LYS A 126 13.87 3.30 4.69
C LYS A 126 12.70 3.06 3.73
N VAL A 127 12.51 1.82 3.29
CA VAL A 127 11.43 1.40 2.39
C VAL A 127 10.61 0.29 3.00
N PHE A 128 9.36 0.18 2.57
CA PHE A 128 8.52 -0.98 2.84
C PHE A 128 8.69 -2.00 1.72
N TYR A 129 8.77 -3.27 2.08
CA TYR A 129 8.76 -4.37 1.13
C TYR A 129 7.71 -5.40 1.54
N GLU A 130 7.10 -6.01 0.55
CA GLU A 130 6.06 -7.02 0.76
C GLU A 130 6.69 -8.31 1.30
N HIS A 131 6.05 -8.89 2.31
CA HIS A 131 6.40 -10.20 2.84
C HIS A 131 5.83 -11.28 1.92
N THR A 132 6.70 -11.98 1.20
CA THR A 132 6.31 -13.06 0.27
C THR A 132 6.24 -14.44 0.91
N GLY A 133 6.53 -14.54 2.21
CA GLY A 133 6.46 -15.79 2.96
C GLY A 133 5.04 -16.18 3.36
N ARG A 134 4.88 -17.44 3.82
CA ARG A 134 3.61 -17.94 4.31
C ARG A 134 3.30 -17.35 5.69
N LEU A 135 2.13 -16.72 5.83
CA LEU A 135 1.61 -16.27 7.12
C LEU A 135 0.89 -17.43 7.82
N ALA A 136 1.58 -18.09 8.75
CA ALA A 136 0.97 -19.15 9.56
C ALA A 136 0.12 -18.56 10.70
N LEU A 137 -1.00 -19.22 11.02
CA LEU A 137 -1.81 -18.89 12.20
C LEU A 137 -1.06 -19.15 13.51
N HIS A 138 -0.19 -20.17 13.51
CA HIS A 138 0.68 -20.52 14.62
C HIS A 138 2.10 -20.08 14.28
N GLY A 139 2.49 -18.92 14.82
CA GLY A 139 3.84 -18.39 14.66
C GLY A 139 4.83 -19.00 15.65
N GLU A 140 6.11 -18.84 15.34
CA GLU A 140 7.23 -19.21 16.21
C GLU A 140 7.50 -18.11 17.23
N ALA A 141 8.32 -18.41 18.25
CA ALA A 141 8.73 -17.40 19.25
C ALA A 141 9.37 -16.15 18.61
N GLY A 142 10.08 -16.34 17.49
CA GLY A 142 10.68 -15.25 16.72
C GLY A 142 9.65 -14.29 16.11
N ASP A 143 8.46 -14.78 15.74
CA ASP A 143 7.39 -13.95 15.16
C ASP A 143 6.80 -12.99 16.19
N LYS A 144 6.68 -13.44 17.45
CA LYS A 144 6.28 -12.57 18.57
C LYS A 144 7.28 -11.45 18.80
N ALA A 145 8.57 -11.76 18.80
CA ALA A 145 9.61 -10.73 18.94
C ALA A 145 9.60 -9.77 17.73
N ALA A 146 9.43 -10.30 16.51
CA ALA A 146 9.32 -9.49 15.30
C ALA A 146 8.12 -8.52 15.35
N LEU A 147 6.97 -8.94 15.87
CA LEU A 147 5.80 -8.08 16.04
C LEU A 147 6.11 -6.80 16.81
N TYR A 148 6.76 -6.93 17.97
CA TYR A 148 7.11 -5.77 18.81
C TYR A 148 8.18 -4.88 18.17
N ARG A 149 9.18 -5.50 17.51
CA ARG A 149 10.22 -4.76 16.77
C ARG A 149 9.63 -3.98 15.60
N ASP A 150 8.78 -4.61 14.78
CA ASP A 150 8.12 -3.98 13.64
C ASP A 150 7.26 -2.80 14.10
N ARG A 151 6.47 -3.00 15.17
CA ARG A 151 5.65 -1.93 15.79
C ARG A 151 6.50 -0.75 16.24
N TYR A 152 7.61 -1.00 16.92
CA TYR A 152 8.52 0.06 17.37
C TYR A 152 9.15 0.81 16.19
N GLN A 153 9.68 0.08 15.20
CA GLN A 153 10.38 0.66 14.05
C GLN A 153 9.48 1.55 13.18
N VAL A 154 8.22 1.13 12.94
CA VAL A 154 7.27 1.95 12.17
C VAL A 154 6.95 3.25 12.89
N LEU A 155 6.78 3.21 14.21
CA LEU A 155 6.54 4.43 15.00
C LEU A 155 7.78 5.32 15.06
N LEU A 156 8.98 4.74 15.20
CA LEU A 156 10.23 5.47 15.21
C LEU A 156 10.45 6.17 13.85
N GLN A 157 10.13 5.49 12.76
CA GLN A 157 10.17 6.08 11.41
C GLN A 157 9.20 7.26 11.26
N ARG A 158 7.99 7.17 11.83
CA ARG A 158 7.03 8.28 11.81
C ARG A 158 7.54 9.46 12.63
N LEU A 159 8.07 9.19 13.82
CA LEU A 159 8.60 10.20 14.73
C LEU A 159 9.82 10.92 14.11
N ALA A 160 10.74 10.18 13.48
CA ALA A 160 11.92 10.76 12.84
C ALA A 160 11.61 11.68 11.64
N ARG A 161 10.38 11.61 11.08
CA ARG A 161 9.91 12.48 10.00
C ARG A 161 9.12 13.68 10.52
N ASP A 162 8.80 13.70 11.82
CA ASP A 162 8.17 14.85 12.45
C ASP A 162 9.16 16.01 12.56
N LYS A 163 8.67 17.23 12.33
CA LYS A 163 9.52 18.43 12.28
C LYS A 163 10.18 18.73 13.63
N TYR A 164 9.52 18.42 14.74
CA TYR A 164 10.06 18.66 16.09
C TYR A 164 11.22 17.72 16.43
N PHE A 165 11.24 16.53 15.83
CA PHE A 165 12.25 15.49 16.07
C PHE A 165 13.26 15.35 14.92
N SER A 166 13.05 16.05 13.80
CA SER A 166 13.96 16.05 12.66
C SER A 166 15.16 16.97 12.87
N LYS A 167 16.36 16.50 12.54
CA LYS A 167 17.57 17.35 12.58
C LYS A 167 17.46 18.46 11.52
N PRO A 168 17.71 19.74 11.88
CA PRO A 168 17.81 20.78 10.86
C PRO A 168 18.97 20.45 9.92
N ALA A 169 18.71 20.52 8.61
CA ALA A 169 19.67 20.13 7.57
C ALA A 169 20.87 21.09 7.44
N PHE A 170 20.80 22.26 8.07
CA PHE A 170 21.86 23.27 8.08
C PHE A 170 22.07 23.77 9.52
N GLU A 171 23.34 23.81 9.92
CA GLU A 171 23.82 24.43 11.16
C GLU A 171 23.82 25.97 10.99
N SER A 172 22.64 26.56 10.79
CA SER A 172 22.51 28.02 10.69
C SER A 172 21.98 28.58 12.00
N VAL A 173 22.89 29.28 12.71
CA VAL A 173 22.64 30.26 13.76
C VAL A 173 21.71 29.78 14.88
N MET A 174 22.33 29.23 15.93
CA MET A 174 21.92 29.28 17.34
C MET A 174 20.58 29.98 17.56
N THR A 175 19.50 29.27 17.28
CA THR A 175 18.19 29.58 17.82
C THR A 175 18.00 28.48 18.86
N GLU A 176 17.74 28.86 20.10
CA GLU A 176 17.57 28.00 21.29
C GLU A 176 16.35 27.05 21.19
N ASN A 177 16.02 26.60 19.99
CA ASN A 177 15.10 25.50 19.78
C ASN A 177 15.90 24.22 20.01
N GLU A 178 15.91 23.78 21.26
CA GLU A 178 16.40 22.47 21.69
C GLU A 178 15.90 21.40 20.70
N SER A 179 16.79 20.90 19.84
CA SER A 179 16.43 19.82 18.92
C SER A 179 16.02 18.60 19.74
N CYS A 180 14.76 18.17 19.61
CA CYS A 180 14.21 17.05 20.37
C CYS A 180 14.71 15.73 19.75
N GLU A 181 16.03 15.49 19.75
CA GLU A 181 16.59 14.27 19.17
C GLU A 181 16.28 13.06 20.06
N ILE A 182 15.71 12.02 19.44
CA ILE A 182 15.46 10.74 20.10
C ILE A 182 16.78 10.03 20.37
N THR A 183 17.05 9.78 21.64
CA THR A 183 18.23 9.08 22.14
C THR A 183 17.87 7.63 22.44
N SER A 184 18.72 6.68 22.04
CA SER A 184 18.54 5.27 22.43
C SER A 184 18.82 5.09 23.92
N ILE A 185 18.15 4.14 24.55
CA ILE A 185 18.28 3.89 26.00
C ILE A 185 19.73 3.57 26.37
N GLN A 186 20.42 2.75 25.57
CA GLN A 186 21.83 2.42 25.80
C GLN A 186 22.73 3.66 25.74
N SER A 187 22.40 4.66 24.92
CA SER A 187 23.17 5.91 24.81
C SER A 187 22.95 6.88 25.96
N LEU A 188 21.95 6.65 26.83
CA LEU A 188 21.75 7.48 28.02
C LEU A 188 22.91 7.36 29.01
N VAL A 189 23.55 6.19 29.07
CA VAL A 189 24.68 5.95 29.96
C VAL A 189 25.85 6.83 29.54
N GLY A 190 26.20 7.81 30.37
CA GLY A 190 27.26 8.79 30.10
C GLY A 190 26.78 10.09 29.44
N CYS A 191 25.49 10.22 29.12
CA CYS A 191 24.88 11.49 28.74
C CYS A 191 24.36 12.21 29.99
N THR A 192 24.58 13.53 30.06
CA THR A 192 24.03 14.39 31.12
C THR A 192 22.96 15.33 30.57
N GLY A 193 22.00 15.70 31.41
CA GLY A 193 20.93 16.64 31.06
C GLY A 193 19.73 15.98 30.37
N ARG A 194 18.81 16.84 29.92
CA ARG A 194 17.53 16.44 29.34
C ARG A 194 17.71 15.71 28.01
N ARG A 195 16.96 14.63 27.84
CA ARG A 195 16.93 13.78 26.65
C ARG A 195 15.51 13.35 26.35
N TRP A 196 15.24 13.17 25.06
CA TRP A 196 14.02 12.57 24.56
C TRP A 196 14.27 11.11 24.26
N ILE A 197 13.46 10.22 24.82
CA ILE A 197 13.54 8.79 24.59
C ILE A 197 12.20 8.26 24.10
N MET A 198 12.25 7.27 23.23
CA MET A 198 11.08 6.56 22.74
C MET A 198 11.19 5.11 23.20
N GLY A 199 10.10 4.55 23.72
CA GLY A 199 10.09 3.15 24.15
C GLY A 199 8.71 2.63 24.51
N VAL A 200 8.65 1.33 24.76
CA VAL A 200 7.45 0.63 25.22
C VAL A 200 7.41 0.70 26.74
N ILE A 201 6.30 1.19 27.31
CA ILE A 201 6.10 1.15 28.76
C ILE A 201 5.73 -0.27 29.20
N SER A 202 6.48 -0.82 30.14
CA SER A 202 6.28 -2.16 30.69
C SER A 202 6.34 -2.14 32.22
N GLN A 203 5.67 -3.08 32.88
CA GLN A 203 5.76 -3.27 34.32
C GLN A 203 6.38 -4.64 34.62
N LEU A 204 7.71 -4.67 34.78
CA LEU A 204 8.44 -5.93 35.04
C LEU A 204 8.29 -6.38 36.49
N GLU A 205 8.29 -5.40 37.41
CA GLU A 205 8.19 -5.62 38.84
C GLU A 205 7.00 -4.85 39.39
N GLU A 206 6.42 -5.35 40.48
CA GLU A 206 5.25 -4.70 41.09
C GLU A 206 5.61 -3.26 41.49
N ARG A 207 4.83 -2.30 40.99
CA ARG A 207 4.97 -0.84 41.22
C ARG A 207 6.18 -0.16 40.58
N GLN A 208 7.01 -0.85 39.80
CA GLN A 208 8.12 -0.23 39.06
C GLN A 208 7.84 -0.27 37.57
N PHE A 209 7.79 0.91 36.94
CA PHE A 209 7.67 1.02 35.50
C PHE A 209 9.04 1.07 34.84
N TYR A 210 9.09 0.50 33.64
CA TYR A 210 10.25 0.51 32.77
C TYR A 210 9.84 1.06 31.41
N LEU A 211 10.83 1.62 30.73
CA LEU A 211 10.74 1.94 29.32
C LEU A 211 11.76 1.09 28.56
N GLU A 212 11.30 0.45 27.48
CA GLU A 212 12.12 -0.47 26.68
C GLU A 212 12.22 -0.01 25.22
N ASP A 213 13.41 -0.10 24.65
CA ASP A 213 13.66 0.11 23.23
C ASP A 213 14.41 -1.10 22.62
N LEU A 214 14.92 -0.97 21.40
CA LEU A 214 15.66 -2.05 20.74
C LEU A 214 17.05 -2.30 21.36
N THR A 215 17.53 -1.43 22.23
CA THR A 215 18.88 -1.43 22.81
C THR A 215 18.89 -1.86 24.27
N GLY A 216 17.82 -1.60 25.02
CA GLY A 216 17.73 -1.99 26.42
C GLY A 216 16.46 -1.52 27.12
N ALA A 217 16.48 -1.59 28.44
CA ALA A 217 15.41 -1.19 29.33
C ALA A 217 15.96 -0.23 30.40
N VAL A 218 15.16 0.76 30.80
CA VAL A 218 15.51 1.69 31.89
C VAL A 218 14.31 1.86 32.84
N PRO A 219 14.51 1.81 34.17
CA PRO A 219 13.44 2.13 35.11
C PRO A 219 13.08 3.61 35.00
N ILE A 220 11.79 3.92 35.01
CA ILE A 220 11.27 5.28 34.89
C ILE A 220 10.55 5.72 36.15
N ASP A 221 10.74 6.99 36.53
CA ASP A 221 9.94 7.67 37.54
C ASP A 221 8.94 8.62 36.87
N LEU A 222 7.65 8.34 37.09
CA LEU A 222 6.52 9.08 36.54
C LEU A 222 5.86 10.01 37.57
N ALA A 223 6.37 10.10 38.80
CA ALA A 223 5.74 10.86 39.88
C ALA A 223 5.53 12.34 39.53
N ASN A 224 6.43 12.92 38.74
CA ASN A 224 6.38 14.33 38.31
C ASN A 224 6.03 14.49 36.81
N ALA A 225 5.58 13.42 36.15
CA ALA A 225 5.32 13.45 34.72
C ALA A 225 4.05 14.25 34.40
N LYS A 226 4.16 15.20 33.47
CA LYS A 226 3.00 15.87 32.88
C LYS A 226 2.56 15.08 31.65
N ILE A 227 1.47 14.33 31.81
CA ILE A 227 0.94 13.46 30.76
C ILE A 227 0.16 14.33 29.74
N THR A 228 0.51 14.21 28.47
CA THR A 228 -0.26 14.83 27.38
C THR A 228 -1.65 14.21 27.28
N SER A 229 -2.59 14.82 26.57
CA SER A 229 -3.89 14.20 26.34
C SER A 229 -3.73 12.83 25.65
N GLY A 230 -4.31 11.79 26.23
CA GLY A 230 -4.20 10.43 25.71
C GLY A 230 -4.53 9.38 26.76
N PHE A 231 -4.69 8.14 26.32
CA PHE A 231 -4.88 6.98 27.19
C PHE A 231 -3.63 6.09 27.09
N PHE A 232 -2.86 6.07 28.17
CA PHE A 232 -1.59 5.34 28.25
C PHE A 232 -1.77 4.08 29.08
N VAL A 233 -1.49 2.94 28.47
CA VAL A 233 -1.55 1.62 29.11
C VAL A 233 -0.24 0.90 28.94
N GLU A 234 -0.06 -0.20 29.67
CA GLU A 234 1.07 -1.11 29.45
C GLU A 234 1.16 -1.53 27.97
N ASN A 235 2.38 -1.74 27.49
CA ASN A 235 2.69 -2.07 26.10
C ASN A 235 2.39 -0.93 25.09
N THR A 236 2.12 0.29 25.58
CA THR A 236 2.05 1.49 24.75
C THR A 236 3.45 1.99 24.42
N VAL A 237 3.67 2.36 23.17
CA VAL A 237 4.89 3.06 22.76
C VAL A 237 4.71 4.54 23.06
N ILE A 238 5.56 5.08 23.91
CA ILE A 238 5.52 6.48 24.35
C ILE A 238 6.82 7.18 23.99
N VAL A 239 6.74 8.51 23.98
CA VAL A 239 7.91 9.39 23.92
C VAL A 239 7.95 10.14 25.26
N ALA A 240 9.10 10.12 25.92
CA ALA A 240 9.29 10.76 27.21
C ALA A 240 10.49 11.71 27.15
N GLU A 241 10.32 12.91 27.72
CA GLU A 241 11.41 13.83 28.01
C GLU A 241 11.83 13.64 29.48
N GLY A 242 13.12 13.65 29.75
CA GLY A 242 13.61 13.45 31.10
C GLY A 242 15.12 13.45 31.21
N GLU A 243 15.62 13.17 32.40
CA GLU A 243 17.05 13.04 32.69
C GLU A 243 17.35 11.71 33.37
N LEU A 244 18.45 11.06 32.97
CA LEU A 244 18.94 9.87 33.65
C LEU A 244 19.69 10.30 34.91
N LEU A 245 19.17 9.93 36.08
CA LEU A 245 19.81 10.20 37.36
C LEU A 245 21.00 9.27 37.60
N SER A 246 21.92 9.68 38.48
CA SER A 246 23.04 8.84 38.93
C SER A 246 22.62 7.55 39.63
N SER A 247 21.35 7.46 40.07
CA SER A 247 20.73 6.25 40.58
C SER A 247 20.41 5.22 39.49
N GLY A 248 20.52 5.58 38.21
CA GLY A 248 20.14 4.74 37.07
C GLY A 248 18.65 4.78 36.72
N ILE A 249 17.87 5.64 37.39
CA ILE A 249 16.44 5.86 37.10
C ILE A 249 16.29 7.06 36.17
N PHE A 250 15.51 6.89 35.12
CA PHE A 250 15.15 7.98 34.21
C PHE A 250 13.96 8.76 34.79
N GLN A 251 14.22 9.98 35.23
CA GLN A 251 13.20 10.86 35.76
C GLN A 251 12.50 11.58 34.60
N VAL A 252 11.20 11.30 34.41
CA VAL A 252 10.41 11.96 33.36
C VAL A 252 10.10 13.38 33.82
N CYS A 253 10.60 14.36 33.07
CA CYS A 253 10.51 15.78 33.40
C CYS A 253 9.42 16.47 32.59
N CYS A 254 8.83 17.51 33.16
CA CYS A 254 8.01 18.46 32.42
C CYS A 254 8.94 19.51 31.76
N PRO A 255 8.71 19.92 30.50
CA PRO A 255 9.29 21.18 30.04
C PRO A 255 8.71 22.33 30.91
N PRO A 256 9.50 23.36 31.25
CA PRO A 256 9.01 24.53 31.98
C PRO A 256 7.83 25.22 31.26
#